data_AF-A0A852V1P8-F1
#
_entry.id   AF-A0A852V1P8-F1
#
_cell.length_a   1.000
_cell.length_b   1.000
_cell.length_c   1.000
_cell.angle_alpha   90.00
_cell.angle_beta   90.00
_cell.angle_gamma   90.00
#
_symmetry.space_group_name_H-M   'P 1'
#
loop_
_entity.id
_entity.type
_entity.pdbx_description
1 polymer ?
#
loop_
_entity_poly.entity_id
_entity_poly.type
_entity_poly.pdbx_seq_one_letter_code
_entity_poly.pdbx_strand_id
1 'polypeptide(L)'
;MTASGDGYYAEWADLRREALQYGEERDFLRERRDELWQTFLRESPPLGNDQYGAELEKRLPGIRDALFAAFDAYIDEVGGVQERLRVNAVTYEGAEGAGVIPSSRSV
;
A
#
# COMPACT_ATOMS: atom_id res chain seq x y z
N MET A 1 -14.01 22.74 -36.78
CA MET A 1 -13.11 22.02 -35.87
C MET A 1 -13.69 22.16 -34.47
N THR A 2 -14.45 21.16 -34.04
CA THR A 2 -15.05 21.12 -32.71
C THR A 2 -13.95 20.77 -31.72
N ALA A 3 -13.72 21.66 -30.75
CA ALA A 3 -12.77 21.46 -29.67
C ALA A 3 -13.13 20.16 -28.93
N SER A 4 -12.24 19.16 -29.01
CA SER A 4 -12.26 18.00 -28.14
C SER A 4 -12.06 18.53 -26.73
N GLY A 5 -13.07 18.37 -25.87
CA GLY A 5 -13.03 18.92 -24.51
C GLY A 5 -11.82 18.41 -23.75
N ASP A 6 -11.04 19.34 -23.20
CA ASP A 6 -10.08 19.13 -22.11
C ASP A 6 -10.86 18.63 -20.87
N GLY A 7 -11.27 17.36 -20.90
CA GLY A 7 -11.74 16.64 -19.72
C GLY A 7 -10.55 16.02 -19.02
N TYR A 8 -10.55 16.05 -17.68
CA TYR A 8 -9.53 15.45 -16.80
C TYR A 8 -9.17 14.03 -17.25
N TYR A 9 -8.15 13.92 -18.09
CA TYR A 9 -7.61 12.69 -18.66
C TYR A 9 -6.58 12.14 -17.66
N ALA A 10 -7.00 11.90 -16.41
CA ALA A 10 -6.25 10.97 -15.58
C ALA A 10 -6.47 9.61 -16.23
N GLU A 11 -5.54 9.19 -17.11
CA GLU A 11 -5.65 7.92 -17.81
C GLU A 11 -5.84 6.83 -16.75
N TRP A 12 -6.93 6.07 -16.82
CA TRP A 12 -7.16 4.94 -15.91
C TRP A 12 -5.97 3.96 -15.93
N ALA A 13 -5.18 3.95 -17.01
CA ALA A 13 -3.91 3.25 -17.14
C ALA A 13 -2.85 3.75 -16.12
N ASP A 14 -2.76 5.05 -15.88
CA ASP A 14 -1.88 5.64 -14.85
C ASP A 14 -2.33 5.25 -13.45
N LEU A 15 -3.64 5.31 -13.18
CA LEU A 15 -4.19 4.88 -11.90
C LEU A 15 -3.92 3.38 -11.63
N ARG A 16 -4.03 2.54 -12.67
CA ARG A 16 -3.68 1.12 -12.57
C ARG A 16 -2.19 0.91 -12.33
N ARG A 17 -1.33 1.62 -13.05
CA ARG A 17 0.13 1.55 -12.88
C ARG A 17 0.54 1.94 -11.47
N GLU A 18 -0.02 3.03 -10.96
CA GLU A 18 0.24 3.50 -9.61
C GLU A 18 -0.25 2.50 -8.57
N ALA A 19 -1.44 1.91 -8.77
CA ALA A 19 -1.95 0.86 -7.89
C ALA A 19 -1.06 -0.39 -7.86
N LEU A 20 -0.33 -0.70 -8.95
CA LEU A 20 0.66 -1.76 -8.96
C LEU A 20 1.88 -1.38 -8.12
N GLN A 21 2.38 -0.15 -8.26
CA GLN A 21 3.53 0.33 -7.48
C GLN A 21 3.25 0.31 -5.97
N TYR A 22 2.09 0.81 -5.53
CA TYR A 22 1.69 0.71 -4.12
C TYR A 22 1.51 -0.75 -3.67
N GLY A 23 1.14 -1.66 -4.59
CA GLY A 23 1.11 -3.10 -4.30
C GLY A 23 2.49 -3.68 -4.04
N GLU A 24 3.46 -3.34 -4.89
CA GLU A 24 4.86 -3.74 -4.74
C GLU A 24 5.47 -3.17 -3.45
N GLU A 25 5.21 -1.90 -3.14
CA GLU A 25 5.65 -1.27 -1.90
C GLU A 25 5.06 -1.98 -0.67
N ARG A 26 3.76 -2.28 -0.69
CA ARG A 26 3.09 -3.02 0.39
C ARG A 26 3.73 -4.38 0.62
N ASP A 27 4.01 -5.11 -0.45
CA ASP A 27 4.56 -6.46 -0.36
C ASP A 27 6.02 -6.40 0.13
N PHE A 28 6.82 -5.43 -0.33
CA PHE A 28 8.16 -5.15 0.22
C PHE A 28 8.14 -4.83 1.72
N LEU A 29 7.19 -4.01 2.18
CA LEU A 29 7.05 -3.67 3.59
C LEU A 29 6.70 -4.89 4.45
N ARG A 30 5.85 -5.79 3.94
CA ARG A 30 5.52 -7.06 4.61
C ARG A 30 6.75 -7.95 4.76
N GLU A 31 7.55 -8.10 3.69
CA GLU A 31 8.79 -8.87 3.75
C GLU A 31 9.77 -8.30 4.79
N ARG A 32 9.97 -6.98 4.80
CA ARG A 32 10.86 -6.32 5.77
C ARG A 32 10.36 -6.46 7.21
N ARG A 33 9.05 -6.35 7.43
CA ARG A 33 8.41 -6.60 8.72
C ARG A 33 8.70 -8.04 9.18
N ASP A 34 8.46 -9.02 8.32
CA ASP A 34 8.62 -10.43 8.67
C ASP A 34 10.09 -10.78 8.98
N GLU A 35 11.04 -10.28 8.19
CA GLU A 35 12.47 -10.44 8.45
C GLU A 35 12.90 -9.84 9.79
N LEU A 36 12.37 -8.66 10.13
CA LEU A 36 12.62 -8.03 11.41
C LEU A 36 12.03 -8.84 12.57
N TRP A 37 10.83 -9.38 12.39
CA TRP A 37 10.20 -10.26 13.38
C TRP A 37 11.06 -11.50 13.65
N GLN A 38 11.56 -12.14 12.60
CA GLN A 38 12.48 -13.27 12.74
C GLN A 38 13.78 -12.89 13.46
N THR A 39 14.27 -11.67 13.25
CA THR A 39 15.43 -11.14 13.98
C THR A 39 15.11 -10.99 15.47
N PHE A 40 13.96 -10.41 15.83
CA PHE A 40 13.54 -10.34 17.23
C PHE A 40 13.41 -11.73 17.87
N LEU A 41 12.86 -12.72 17.16
CA LEU A 41 12.76 -14.09 17.67
C LEU A 41 14.13 -14.76 17.88
N ARG A 42 15.07 -14.57 16.93
CA ARG A 42 16.42 -15.15 17.00
C ARG A 42 17.28 -14.50 18.08
N GLU A 43 17.20 -13.18 18.22
CA GLU A 43 18.04 -12.38 19.11
C GLU A 43 17.45 -12.26 20.54
N SER A 44 16.32 -12.91 20.82
CA SER A 44 15.68 -12.93 22.15
C SER A 44 16.31 -13.83 23.27
N PRO A 45 17.49 -14.51 23.18
CA PRO A 45 18.13 -15.13 24.35
C PRO A 45 18.72 -14.10 25.33
N PRO A 46 19.00 -14.47 26.59
CA PRO A 46 18.82 -13.59 27.74
C PRO A 46 19.73 -12.38 27.64
N LEU A 47 19.08 -11.22 27.53
CA LEU A 47 19.65 -9.90 27.73
C LEU A 47 20.47 -9.98 29.02
N GLY A 48 21.77 -9.68 28.92
CA GLY A 48 22.76 -10.06 29.93
C GLY A 48 22.34 -9.73 31.36
N ASN A 49 22.90 -10.48 32.33
CA ASN A 49 22.60 -10.35 33.77
C ASN A 49 23.05 -9.02 34.42
N ASP A 50 23.29 -7.97 33.64
CA ASP A 50 23.56 -6.63 34.14
C ASP A 50 22.26 -5.80 34.25
N GLN A 51 22.37 -4.64 34.89
CA GLN A 51 21.24 -3.72 35.07
C GLN A 51 20.66 -3.25 33.73
N TYR A 52 21.48 -3.19 32.68
CA TYR A 52 21.06 -2.77 31.35
C TYR A 52 20.20 -3.85 30.67
N GLY A 53 20.62 -5.11 30.70
CA GLY A 53 19.89 -6.24 30.16
C GLY A 53 18.56 -6.47 30.87
N ALA A 54 18.52 -6.33 32.20
CA ALA A 54 17.28 -6.41 32.96
C ALA A 54 16.27 -5.28 32.65
N GLU A 55 16.75 -4.06 32.40
CA GLU A 55 15.88 -2.97 31.96
C GLU A 55 15.44 -3.14 30.50
N LEU A 56 16.32 -3.66 29.65
CA LEU A 56 15.99 -3.94 28.26
C LEU A 56 14.94 -5.07 28.18
N GLU A 57 15.03 -6.10 29.01
CA GLU A 57 14.07 -7.21 29.06
C GLU A 57 12.65 -6.74 29.37
N LYS A 58 12.52 -5.73 30.25
CA LYS A 58 11.22 -5.13 30.58
C LYS A 58 10.64 -4.31 29.44
N ARG A 59 11.49 -3.59 28.69
CA ARG A 59 11.04 -2.61 27.68
C ARG A 59 10.94 -3.20 26.29
N LEU A 60 11.76 -4.20 25.97
CA LEU A 60 11.89 -4.77 24.63
C LEU A 60 10.56 -5.30 24.09
N PRO A 61 9.70 -5.98 24.86
CA PRO A 61 8.38 -6.38 24.38
C PRO A 61 7.53 -5.19 23.94
N GLY A 62 7.49 -4.11 24.74
CA GLY A 62 6.73 -2.90 24.39
C GLY A 62 7.29 -2.16 23.17
N ILE A 63 8.62 -2.09 23.05
CA ILE A 63 9.28 -1.51 21.87
C ILE A 63 8.97 -2.33 20.61
N ARG A 64 9.09 -3.66 20.72
CA ARG A 64 8.77 -4.60 19.66
C ARG A 64 7.32 -4.40 19.21
N ASP A 65 6.37 -4.47 20.14
CA ASP A 65 4.94 -4.39 19.83
C ASP A 65 4.58 -3.04 19.18
N ALA A 66 5.12 -1.93 19.69
CA ALA A 66 4.92 -0.61 19.10
C ALA A 66 5.50 -0.50 17.68
N LEU A 67 6.68 -1.08 17.44
CA LEU A 67 7.33 -1.09 16.13
C LEU A 67 6.52 -1.89 15.10
N PHE A 68 6.05 -3.09 15.46
CA PHE A 68 5.25 -3.90 14.56
C PHE A 68 3.86 -3.32 14.32
N ALA A 69 3.25 -2.68 15.32
CA ALA A 69 2.01 -1.93 15.15
C ALA A 69 2.18 -0.77 14.14
N ALA A 70 3.32 -0.08 14.16
CA ALA A 70 3.62 0.97 13.19
C ALA A 70 3.80 0.42 11.76
N PHE A 71 4.47 -0.73 11.60
CA PHE A 71 4.54 -1.43 10.32
C PHE A 71 3.16 -1.80 9.79
N ASP A 72 2.32 -2.41 10.64
CA ASP A 72 0.97 -2.83 10.26
C ASP A 72 0.12 -1.63 9.83
N ALA A 73 0.14 -0.53 10.58
CA ALA A 73 -0.59 0.68 10.25
C ALA A 73 -0.16 1.27 8.89
N TYR A 74 1.14 1.31 8.61
CA TYR A 74 1.64 1.84 7.33
C TYR A 74 1.32 0.91 6.15
N ILE A 75 1.45 -0.42 6.33
CA ILE A 75 1.05 -1.41 5.33
C ILE A 75 -0.44 -1.28 4.99
N ASP A 76 -1.29 -1.08 6.00
CA ASP A 76 -2.73 -0.88 5.83
C ASP A 76 -3.04 0.42 5.09
N GLU A 77 -2.33 1.51 5.40
CA GLU A 77 -2.47 2.79 4.70
C GLU A 77 -2.13 2.67 3.22
N VAL A 78 -0.97 2.08 2.91
CA VAL A 78 -0.49 1.80 1.55
C VAL A 78 -1.49 0.91 0.81
N GLY A 79 -1.98 -0.16 1.45
CA GLY A 79 -3.03 -1.02 0.89
C GLY A 79 -4.33 -0.28 0.61
N GLY A 80 -4.71 0.66 1.48
CA GLY A 80 -5.88 1.51 1.29
C GLY A 80 -5.74 2.51 0.14
N VAL A 81 -4.53 3.02 -0.12
CA VAL A 81 -4.24 3.86 -1.30
C VAL A 81 -4.32 3.03 -2.58
N GLN A 82 -3.66 1.86 -2.61
CA GLN A 82 -3.73 0.92 -3.71
C GLN A 82 -5.19 0.63 -4.10
N GLU A 83 -6.02 0.26 -3.13
CA GLU A 83 -7.41 -0.13 -3.40
C GLU A 83 -8.22 1.03 -3.99
N ARG A 84 -8.07 2.23 -3.42
CA ARG A 84 -8.72 3.44 -3.95
C ARG A 84 -8.30 3.72 -5.39
N LEU A 85 -7.02 3.57 -5.72
CA LEU A 85 -6.54 3.75 -7.10
C LEU A 85 -7.15 2.72 -8.05
N ARG A 86 -7.25 1.44 -7.64
CA ARG A 86 -7.89 0.38 -8.46
C ARG A 86 -9.37 0.67 -8.70
N VAL A 87 -10.11 1.02 -7.65
CA VAL A 87 -11.55 1.33 -7.75
C VAL A 87 -11.79 2.54 -8.66
N ASN A 88 -10.98 3.59 -8.52
CA ASN A 88 -11.09 4.76 -9.40
C ASN A 88 -10.75 4.39 -10.85
N ALA A 89 -9.69 3.62 -11.11
CA ALA A 89 -9.33 3.20 -12.45
C ALA A 89 -10.47 2.44 -13.16
N VAL A 90 -11.12 1.49 -12.47
CA VAL A 90 -12.29 0.77 -13.00
C VAL A 90 -13.44 1.73 -13.31
N THR A 91 -13.67 2.72 -12.46
CA THR A 91 -14.72 3.73 -12.66
C THR A 91 -14.46 4.57 -13.91
N TYR A 92 -13.22 5.02 -14.11
CA TYR A 92 -12.82 5.80 -15.29
C TYR A 92 -12.88 4.96 -16.57
N GLU A 93 -12.37 3.73 -16.57
CA GLU A 93 -12.46 2.79 -17.70
C GLU A 93 -13.92 2.53 -18.12
N GLY A 94 -14.81 2.34 -17.13
CA GLY A 94 -16.25 2.17 -17.39
C GLY A 94 -16.91 3.41 -17.98
N ALA A 95 -16.54 4.59 -17.51
CA ALA A 95 -17.03 5.86 -18.04
C ALA A 95 -16.55 6.11 -19.48
N GLU A 96 -15.30 5.79 -19.79
CA GLU A 96 -14.76 5.84 -21.15
C GLU A 96 -15.48 4.86 -22.07
N GLY A 97 -15.65 3.60 -21.64
CA GLY A 97 -16.36 2.58 -22.43
C GLY A 97 -17.83 2.93 -22.69
N ALA A 98 -18.50 3.57 -21.74
CA ALA A 98 -19.89 4.02 -21.88
C ALA A 98 -20.02 5.32 -22.73
N GLY A 99 -18.97 6.15 -22.79
CA GLY A 99 -18.91 7.33 -23.65
C GLY A 99 -18.75 6.99 -25.14
N VAL A 100 -18.31 5.77 -25.47
CA VAL A 100 -18.24 5.23 -26.83
C VAL A 100 -19.58 4.53 -27.16
N ILE A 101 -20.67 5.30 -27.29
CA ILE A 101 -21.90 4.79 -27.94
C ILE A 101 -21.72 4.93 -29.46
N PRO A 102 -22.00 3.88 -30.27
CA PRO A 102 -21.78 3.91 -31.71
C PRO A 102 -22.56 5.04 -32.34
N SER A 103 -21.90 5.79 -33.23
CA SER A 103 -22.57 6.69 -34.17
C SER A 103 -23.71 5.95 -34.84
N SER A 104 -24.93 6.19 -34.37
CA SER A 104 -26.15 5.84 -35.07
C SER A 104 -26.18 6.73 -36.31
N ARG A 105 -25.60 6.23 -37.39
CA ARG A 105 -25.79 6.82 -38.71
C ARG A 105 -27.18 6.43 -39.18
N SER A 106 -28.15 7.29 -38.89
CA SER A 106 -29.43 7.32 -39.58
C SER A 106 -29.30 8.14 -40.86
N VAL A 107 -29.94 7.61 -41.91
CA VAL A 107 -30.24 8.13 -43.26
C VAL A 107 -29.12 8.04 -44.29
#